data_AF-A0ABC9DY96-F1
#
_entry.id   AF-A0ABC9DY96-F1
#
_cell.length_a   1.000
_cell.length_b   1.000
_cell.length_c   1.000
_cell.angle_alpha   90.00
_cell.angle_beta   90.00
_cell.angle_gamma   90.00
#
_symmetry.space_group_name_H-M   'P 1'
#
loop_
_entity.id
_entity.type
_entity.pdbx_description
1 polymer ?
#
loop_
_entity_poly.entity_id
_entity_poly.type
_entity_poly.pdbx_seq_one_letter_code
_entity_poly.pdbx_strand_id
1 'polypeptide(L)'
;MALHAAAAPRAASRGLPSSSPPPRAGGSRRSLSAASTPRSVAFAPPLQTRAVRTKAILSNDGAPGMNAPHVMCFGELLIDFVPTVSGVSLAEAPAFKKAPGGAPANVAVGIARLGGSSAFIGKVGDDEFGYMLADILKQNSVNTQGLLFDAHARTALAFVTLRSDGEREFMFYRNPSADMLLEEKELELDLIRKAKIFHHGSISLITEPCKTAHIAAAKAARDAGVLVSYDPNLRLPLWSSADDARDGILSIWETADVIKISEEEVSFLTNGGDPYDDAVVKKLIHPNLKLLLITEGPDGCRYYSKEFSGKVSGLKVSAVDTTGAGDAFVAGILSQLATDFSLLQDEDRLREALKFANVCGALTVTERGAIPALPTREQVLDALTSVAA
;
A
#
# COMPACT_ATOMS: atom_id res chain seq x y z
N MET A 1 29.23 -41.77 -33.34
CA MET A 1 30.24 -41.27 -34.31
C MET A 1 30.61 -39.87 -33.87
N ALA A 2 31.67 -39.69 -33.07
CA ALA A 2 33.05 -39.39 -33.48
C ALA A 2 33.20 -37.91 -33.93
N LEU A 3 33.74 -37.01 -33.07
CA LEU A 3 35.16 -36.55 -32.96
C LEU A 3 35.50 -35.50 -34.05
N HIS A 4 36.12 -34.33 -33.85
CA HIS A 4 37.27 -33.85 -33.05
C HIS A 4 37.16 -32.29 -32.91
N ALA A 5 37.55 -31.58 -31.85
CA ALA A 5 38.82 -31.42 -31.11
C ALA A 5 39.85 -30.43 -31.74
N ALA A 6 40.16 -29.35 -31.00
CA ALA A 6 41.47 -28.66 -30.91
C ALA A 6 41.36 -27.61 -29.76
N ALA A 7 41.85 -27.86 -28.54
CA ALA A 7 43.23 -27.90 -28.04
C ALA A 7 43.91 -26.51 -27.87
N ALA A 8 44.21 -26.18 -26.61
CA ALA A 8 44.90 -25.00 -26.10
C ALA A 8 46.43 -25.06 -26.29
N PRO A 9 47.15 -24.03 -25.78
CA PRO A 9 48.25 -24.35 -24.88
C PRO A 9 48.26 -23.56 -23.56
N ARG A 10 48.66 -24.26 -22.50
CA ARG A 10 49.06 -23.78 -21.16
C ARG A 10 50.55 -23.41 -21.15
N ALA A 11 50.92 -22.42 -20.33
CA ALA A 11 52.12 -22.33 -19.46
C ALA A 11 52.26 -20.86 -18.99
N ALA A 12 52.68 -20.47 -17.78
CA ALA A 12 53.24 -21.17 -16.64
C ALA A 12 53.06 -20.32 -15.36
N SER A 13 53.04 -21.00 -14.22
CA SER A 13 53.07 -20.51 -12.85
C SER A 13 54.47 -20.05 -12.40
N ARG A 14 54.55 -18.89 -11.73
CA ARG A 14 55.54 -18.51 -10.69
C ARG A 14 54.81 -17.46 -9.83
N GLY A 15 54.64 -17.53 -8.51
CA GLY A 15 55.51 -17.96 -7.41
C GLY A 15 55.51 -16.79 -6.41
N LEU A 16 54.88 -16.95 -5.25
CA LEU A 16 54.84 -15.96 -4.15
C LEU A 16 56.24 -15.64 -3.62
N PRO A 17 56.40 -14.52 -2.90
CA PRO A 17 56.65 -14.73 -1.48
C PRO A 17 55.89 -13.78 -0.54
N SER A 18 55.57 -14.34 0.62
CA SER A 18 55.17 -13.67 1.86
C SER A 18 56.31 -12.84 2.46
N SER A 19 55.98 -11.72 3.12
CA SER A 19 56.80 -11.22 4.23
C SER A 19 55.98 -10.29 5.14
N SER A 20 56.11 -10.51 6.44
CA SER A 20 55.79 -9.60 7.53
C SER A 20 56.96 -9.68 8.54
N PRO A 21 57.00 -8.84 9.60
CA PRO A 21 57.66 -7.53 9.69
C PRO A 21 58.86 -7.56 10.68
N PRO A 22 59.65 -6.47 10.83
CA PRO A 22 59.95 -5.95 12.20
C PRO A 22 60.38 -4.45 12.27
N PRO A 23 60.80 -3.87 13.42
CA PRO A 23 60.47 -4.14 14.84
C PRO A 23 59.95 -2.89 15.60
N ARG A 24 59.48 -3.11 16.83
CA ARG A 24 59.21 -2.10 17.87
C ARG A 24 60.50 -1.52 18.45
N ALA A 25 60.52 -0.21 18.71
CA ALA A 25 61.41 0.45 19.66
C ALA A 25 60.56 1.10 20.78
N GLY A 26 60.98 0.91 22.03
CA GLY A 26 60.28 1.33 23.23
C GLY A 26 60.86 2.57 23.93
N GLY A 27 60.23 2.91 25.06
CA GLY A 27 60.64 3.96 26.03
C GLY A 27 59.88 5.27 25.79
N SER A 28 59.27 5.96 26.76
CA SER A 28 59.39 5.94 28.21
C SER A 28 58.12 6.53 28.84
N ARG A 29 57.79 6.04 30.03
CA ARG A 29 56.81 6.63 30.97
C ARG A 29 57.18 8.08 31.30
N ARG A 30 56.17 8.95 31.42
CA ARG A 30 56.10 9.99 32.47
C ARG A 30 54.64 10.25 32.83
N SER A 31 54.35 9.98 34.09
CA SER A 31 53.15 10.30 34.85
C SER A 31 53.07 11.80 35.16
N LEU A 32 51.91 12.42 34.96
CA LEU A 32 51.47 13.59 35.72
C LEU A 32 49.96 13.47 35.94
N SER A 33 49.57 13.30 37.20
CA SER A 33 48.20 13.49 37.67
C SER A 33 47.94 14.98 37.90
N ALA A 34 46.77 15.49 37.52
CA ALA A 34 45.94 16.34 38.38
C ALA A 34 44.61 16.68 37.68
N ALA A 35 43.54 16.19 38.30
CA ALA A 35 42.20 16.75 38.42
C ALA A 35 41.78 17.93 37.51
N SER A 36 40.75 17.69 36.71
CA SER A 36 39.59 18.60 36.62
C SER A 36 38.36 17.82 36.15
N THR A 37 37.42 17.62 37.06
CA THR A 37 36.08 17.09 36.81
C THR A 37 35.27 18.07 35.96
N PRO A 38 34.68 17.67 34.82
CA PRO A 38 33.58 18.43 34.26
C PRO A 38 32.34 18.14 35.10
N ARG A 39 31.69 19.21 35.57
CA ARG A 39 30.39 19.17 36.25
C ARG A 39 29.40 18.36 35.42
N SER A 40 28.84 17.31 36.01
CA SER A 40 27.63 16.67 35.51
C SER A 40 26.50 17.71 35.52
N VAL A 41 25.97 18.03 34.35
CA VAL A 41 24.67 18.66 34.25
C VAL A 41 23.66 17.54 34.50
N ALA A 42 23.10 17.52 35.71
CA ALA A 42 22.03 16.60 36.06
C ALA A 42 20.83 16.89 35.16
N PHE A 43 20.54 15.99 34.21
CA PHE A 43 19.23 15.93 33.60
C PHE A 43 18.23 15.53 34.68
N ALA A 44 17.28 16.42 34.96
CA ALA A 44 16.13 16.11 35.79
C ALA A 44 15.42 14.87 35.21
N PRO A 45 14.93 13.94 36.05
CA PRO A 45 14.16 12.81 35.54
C PRO A 45 12.89 13.36 34.86
N PRO A 46 12.45 12.77 33.74
CA PRO A 46 11.17 13.16 33.18
C PRO A 46 10.09 12.90 34.23
N LEU A 47 9.29 13.94 34.50
CA LEU A 47 8.05 13.83 35.26
C LEU A 47 7.27 12.62 34.75
N GLN A 48 6.95 11.68 35.63
CA GLN A 48 5.96 10.64 35.36
C GLN A 48 4.61 11.33 35.13
N THR A 49 4.37 11.78 33.90
CA THR A 49 3.04 12.16 33.46
C THR A 49 2.27 10.87 33.24
N ARG A 50 1.46 10.54 34.25
CA ARG A 50 0.35 9.58 34.18
C ARG A 50 -0.30 9.72 32.79
N ALA A 51 -0.25 8.68 31.97
CA ALA A 51 -0.86 8.65 30.65
C ALA A 51 -2.37 8.92 30.81
N VAL A 52 -2.76 10.16 30.59
CA VAL A 52 -4.16 10.55 30.48
C VAL A 52 -4.58 10.16 29.07
N ARG A 53 -5.59 9.29 28.97
CA ARG A 53 -6.32 9.05 27.73
C ARG A 53 -6.95 10.37 27.29
N THR A 54 -6.25 11.14 26.49
CA THR A 54 -6.84 12.32 25.85
C THR A 54 -7.51 11.84 24.59
N LYS A 55 -8.81 11.53 24.67
CA LYS A 55 -9.67 11.70 23.48
C LYS A 55 -9.53 13.17 23.10
N ALA A 56 -8.97 13.45 21.94
CA ALA A 56 -9.02 14.80 21.40
C ALA A 56 -10.51 15.18 21.27
N ILE A 57 -10.98 16.03 22.18
CA ILE A 57 -12.24 16.74 22.01
C ILE A 57 -11.92 17.86 21.03
N LEU A 58 -12.01 17.54 19.74
CA LEU A 58 -12.14 18.54 18.70
C LEU A 58 -13.59 19.03 18.71
N SER A 59 -13.75 20.34 18.61
CA SER A 59 -15.03 21.05 18.66
C SER A 59 -16.05 20.42 17.72
N ASN A 60 -17.22 20.11 18.28
CA ASN A 60 -18.39 19.65 17.55
C ASN A 60 -19.08 20.87 16.91
N ASP A 61 -18.41 21.49 15.94
CA ASP A 61 -19.06 22.47 15.07
C ASP A 61 -19.85 21.67 14.02
N GLY A 62 -21.18 21.75 14.14
CA GLY A 62 -22.13 20.86 13.49
C GLY A 62 -21.91 20.67 11.99
N ALA A 63 -21.51 19.45 11.62
CA ALA A 63 -21.62 18.95 10.26
C ALA A 63 -23.02 18.35 10.02
N PRO A 64 -23.65 18.60 8.86
CA PRO A 64 -24.97 18.08 8.53
C PRO A 64 -24.94 16.54 8.52
N GLY A 65 -26.02 15.93 9.02
CA GLY A 65 -26.14 14.50 9.36
C GLY A 65 -25.23 13.56 8.56
N MET A 66 -24.24 12.99 9.26
CA MET A 66 -23.29 12.05 8.67
C MET A 66 -24.03 10.78 8.25
N ASN A 67 -24.44 10.72 6.99
CA ASN A 67 -24.81 9.47 6.35
C ASN A 67 -23.67 8.47 6.55
N ALA A 68 -24.00 7.21 6.87
CA ALA A 68 -23.01 6.16 7.04
C ALA A 68 -22.09 6.08 5.81
N PRO A 69 -20.77 5.87 5.98
CA PRO A 69 -19.86 5.83 4.85
C PRO A 69 -20.27 4.70 3.90
N HIS A 70 -20.25 4.95 2.60
CA HIS A 70 -20.51 3.91 1.62
C HIS A 70 -19.38 2.87 1.64
N VAL A 71 -18.14 3.32 1.77
CA VAL A 71 -16.95 2.46 1.79
C VAL A 71 -16.07 2.78 2.99
N MET A 72 -15.73 1.75 3.75
CA MET A 72 -14.76 1.78 4.84
C MET A 72 -13.43 1.22 4.37
N CYS A 73 -12.37 2.02 4.35
CA CYS A 73 -11.02 1.58 4.00
C CYS A 73 -10.19 1.36 5.26
N PHE A 74 -9.49 0.23 5.33
CA PHE A 74 -8.68 -0.16 6.48
C PHE A 74 -7.23 -0.41 6.08
N GLY A 75 -6.28 0.18 6.79
CA GLY A 75 -4.87 -0.19 6.73
C GLY A 75 -3.91 0.96 6.94
N GLU A 76 -2.86 1.01 6.12
CA GLU A 76 -1.76 1.95 6.28
C GLU A 76 -1.99 3.32 5.63
N LEU A 77 -1.42 4.34 6.26
CA LEU A 77 -1.35 5.73 5.80
C LEU A 77 0.06 6.23 6.09
N LEU A 78 0.79 6.61 5.04
CA LEU A 78 2.23 6.82 5.12
C LEU A 78 2.72 7.96 4.22
N ILE A 79 4.00 8.32 4.35
CA ILE A 79 4.66 9.26 3.44
C ILE A 79 5.53 8.50 2.45
N ASP A 80 5.25 8.69 1.16
CA ASP A 80 6.14 8.30 0.08
C ASP A 80 7.16 9.42 -0.19
N PHE A 81 8.44 9.08 -0.20
CA PHE A 81 9.53 9.92 -0.64
C PHE A 81 9.95 9.49 -2.05
N VAL A 82 9.53 10.29 -3.03
CA VAL A 82 9.82 10.07 -4.45
C VAL A 82 11.01 10.95 -4.87
N PRO A 83 12.03 10.41 -5.55
CA PRO A 83 13.21 11.18 -5.93
C PRO A 83 12.82 12.30 -6.91
N THR A 84 13.52 13.43 -6.80
CA THR A 84 13.31 14.57 -7.71
C THR A 84 13.86 14.32 -9.12
N VAL A 85 14.65 13.28 -9.29
CA VAL A 85 15.23 12.85 -10.57
C VAL A 85 14.94 11.36 -10.78
N SER A 86 14.71 10.96 -12.02
CA SER A 86 14.41 9.56 -12.37
C SER A 86 15.69 8.78 -12.72
N GLY A 87 15.64 7.46 -12.63
CA GLY A 87 16.69 6.58 -13.14
C GLY A 87 17.92 6.43 -12.23
N VAL A 88 17.81 6.82 -10.95
CA VAL A 88 18.89 6.78 -9.96
C VAL A 88 18.55 5.85 -8.80
N SER A 89 19.56 5.31 -8.12
CA SER A 89 19.35 4.59 -6.86
C SER A 89 18.90 5.52 -5.72
N LEU A 90 18.42 4.93 -4.61
CA LEU A 90 18.08 5.71 -3.42
C LEU A 90 19.26 6.51 -2.86
N ALA A 91 20.47 5.94 -2.92
CA ALA A 91 21.69 6.58 -2.41
C ALA A 91 22.19 7.74 -3.29
N GLU A 92 21.91 7.68 -4.60
CA GLU A 92 22.31 8.70 -5.58
C GLU A 92 21.28 9.83 -5.73
N ALA A 93 20.03 9.59 -5.30
CA ALA A 93 18.98 10.59 -5.36
C ALA A 93 19.37 11.86 -4.56
N PRO A 94 19.48 13.04 -5.19
CA PRO A 94 19.96 14.24 -4.53
C PRO A 94 18.92 14.86 -3.59
N ALA A 95 17.64 14.59 -3.84
CA ALA A 95 16.52 15.05 -3.05
C ALA A 95 15.29 14.17 -3.27
N PHE A 96 14.39 14.20 -2.30
CA PHE A 96 13.09 13.53 -2.36
C PHE A 96 11.97 14.53 -2.13
N LYS A 97 10.87 14.35 -2.86
CA LYS A 97 9.61 15.02 -2.63
C LYS A 97 8.71 14.10 -1.82
N LYS A 98 8.22 14.60 -0.69
CA LYS A 98 7.19 13.90 0.10
C LYS A 98 5.85 13.91 -0.65
N ALA A 99 5.17 12.78 -0.63
CA ALA A 99 3.81 12.59 -1.11
C ALA A 99 3.02 11.76 -0.09
N PRO A 100 1.72 12.05 0.12
CA PRO A 100 0.86 11.17 0.90
C PRO A 100 0.63 9.86 0.14
N GLY A 101 0.66 8.74 0.85
CA GLY A 101 0.48 7.41 0.31
C GLY A 101 -0.18 6.43 1.29
N GLY A 102 -0.18 5.15 0.92
CA GLY A 102 -0.94 4.09 1.57
C GLY A 102 -2.12 3.67 0.71
N ALA A 103 -2.16 2.41 0.30
CA ALA A 103 -3.11 1.96 -0.71
C ALA A 103 -4.57 2.09 -0.26
N PRO A 104 -4.95 1.70 0.98
CA PRO A 104 -6.32 1.89 1.45
C PRO A 104 -6.70 3.36 1.58
N ALA A 105 -5.75 4.24 1.92
CA ALA A 105 -5.98 5.68 1.99
C ALA A 105 -6.20 6.31 0.60
N ASN A 106 -5.41 5.88 -0.40
CA ASN A 106 -5.60 6.29 -1.78
C ASN A 106 -7.01 5.90 -2.29
N VAL A 107 -7.48 4.70 -1.96
CA VAL A 107 -8.85 4.26 -2.30
C VAL A 107 -9.90 5.13 -1.61
N ALA A 108 -9.74 5.42 -0.30
CA ALA A 108 -10.67 6.27 0.45
C ALA A 108 -10.79 7.67 -0.17
N VAL A 109 -9.66 8.31 -0.50
CA VAL A 109 -9.63 9.61 -1.16
C VAL A 109 -10.23 9.54 -2.57
N GLY A 110 -9.92 8.48 -3.32
CA GLY A 110 -10.45 8.28 -4.67
C GLY A 110 -11.97 8.23 -4.67
N ILE A 111 -12.57 7.45 -3.75
CA ILE A 111 -14.02 7.35 -3.61
C ILE A 111 -14.64 8.72 -3.28
N ALA A 112 -14.02 9.49 -2.39
CA ALA A 112 -14.52 10.81 -2.03
C ALA A 112 -14.45 11.81 -3.21
N ARG A 113 -13.34 11.81 -3.98
CA ARG A 113 -13.20 12.63 -5.20
C ARG A 113 -14.19 12.25 -6.31
N LEU A 114 -14.60 10.99 -6.36
CA LEU A 114 -15.63 10.49 -7.26
C LEU A 114 -17.06 10.84 -6.79
N GLY A 115 -17.21 11.59 -5.69
CA GLY A 115 -18.48 12.02 -5.11
C GLY A 115 -19.13 11.00 -4.18
N GLY A 116 -18.43 9.92 -3.83
CA GLY A 116 -18.88 8.92 -2.86
C GLY A 116 -18.59 9.34 -1.41
N SER A 117 -19.12 8.58 -0.46
CA SER A 117 -18.80 8.74 0.97
C SER A 117 -17.84 7.64 1.41
N SER A 118 -16.67 8.01 1.92
CA SER A 118 -15.67 7.07 2.43
C SER A 118 -15.24 7.41 3.85
N ALA A 119 -14.75 6.38 4.55
CA ALA A 119 -14.12 6.51 5.85
C ALA A 119 -12.81 5.72 5.87
N PHE A 120 -11.89 6.12 6.75
CA PHE A 120 -10.60 5.47 6.91
C PHE A 120 -10.37 5.03 8.36
N ILE A 121 -9.96 3.78 8.54
CA ILE A 121 -9.46 3.24 9.81
C ILE A 121 -7.97 2.91 9.65
N GLY A 122 -7.16 3.46 10.56
CA GLY A 122 -5.72 3.25 10.58
C GLY A 122 -5.08 4.04 11.71
N LYS A 123 -3.75 3.99 11.78
CA LYS A 123 -2.99 4.65 12.85
C LYS A 123 -1.73 5.30 12.28
N VAL A 124 -1.53 6.57 12.59
CA VAL A 124 -0.33 7.36 12.23
C VAL A 124 0.39 7.83 13.49
N GLY A 125 1.61 8.32 13.36
CA GLY A 125 2.33 8.85 14.52
C GLY A 125 1.74 10.18 14.98
N ASP A 126 1.84 10.46 16.27
CA ASP A 126 1.60 11.79 16.85
C ASP A 126 2.79 12.71 16.48
N ASP A 127 2.87 13.03 15.19
CA ASP A 127 3.94 13.78 14.55
C ASP A 127 3.44 14.61 13.34
N GLU A 128 4.28 15.52 12.87
CA GLU A 128 3.96 16.43 11.76
C GLU A 128 3.51 15.71 10.48
N PHE A 129 4.05 14.52 10.22
CA PHE A 129 3.60 13.73 9.07
C PHE A 129 2.22 13.11 9.32
N GLY A 130 1.96 12.61 10.52
CA GLY A 130 0.64 12.11 10.89
C GLY A 130 -0.44 13.19 10.82
N TYR A 131 -0.17 14.39 11.33
CA TYR A 131 -1.11 15.51 11.24
C TYR A 131 -1.35 15.93 9.79
N MET A 132 -0.30 16.02 8.98
CA MET A 132 -0.43 16.32 7.55
C MET A 132 -1.32 15.30 6.83
N LEU A 133 -1.12 14.01 7.10
CA LEU A 133 -1.90 12.94 6.47
C LEU A 133 -3.37 12.98 6.91
N ALA A 134 -3.64 13.22 8.19
CA ALA A 134 -5.00 13.40 8.69
C ALA A 134 -5.71 14.59 8.04
N ASP A 135 -5.00 15.71 7.86
CA ASP A 135 -5.54 16.89 7.19
C ASP A 135 -5.78 16.66 5.70
N ILE A 136 -4.93 15.90 5.02
CA ILE A 136 -5.14 15.50 3.62
C ILE A 136 -6.43 14.67 3.48
N LEU A 137 -6.68 13.71 4.38
CA LEU A 137 -7.93 12.96 4.38
C LEU A 137 -9.15 13.88 4.58
N LYS A 138 -9.08 14.80 5.55
CA LYS A 138 -10.17 15.77 5.80
C LYS A 138 -10.41 16.72 4.62
N GLN A 139 -9.36 17.23 4.01
CA GLN A 139 -9.44 18.11 2.83
C GLN A 139 -10.11 17.42 1.63
N ASN A 140 -9.94 16.09 1.51
CA ASN A 140 -10.62 15.29 0.50
C ASN A 140 -11.96 14.71 1.00
N SER A 141 -12.52 15.23 2.10
CA SER A 141 -13.83 14.82 2.64
C SER A 141 -13.94 13.35 3.05
N VAL A 142 -12.82 12.72 3.43
CA VAL A 142 -12.82 11.37 4.01
C VAL A 142 -13.16 11.45 5.50
N ASN A 143 -14.08 10.60 5.97
CA ASN A 143 -14.37 10.48 7.39
C ASN A 143 -13.17 9.86 8.13
N THR A 144 -12.58 10.64 9.04
CA THR A 144 -11.36 10.30 9.79
C THR A 144 -11.64 9.86 11.24
N GLN A 145 -12.89 9.56 11.61
CA GLN A 145 -13.22 9.08 12.96
C GLN A 145 -12.42 7.83 13.37
N GLY A 146 -12.09 6.97 12.41
CA GLY A 146 -11.29 5.77 12.61
C GLY A 146 -9.77 5.96 12.55
N LEU A 147 -9.28 7.18 12.30
CA LEU A 147 -7.86 7.48 12.26
C LEU A 147 -7.33 7.83 13.66
N LEU A 148 -6.34 7.08 14.11
CA LEU A 148 -5.72 7.26 15.43
C LEU A 148 -4.29 7.78 15.33
N PHE A 149 -3.82 8.36 16.44
CA PHE A 149 -2.46 8.86 16.59
C PHE A 149 -1.73 8.06 17.68
N ASP A 150 -0.51 7.62 17.38
CA ASP A 150 0.35 6.90 18.31
C ASP A 150 1.45 7.83 18.87
N ALA A 151 1.50 7.97 20.20
CA ALA A 151 2.48 8.84 20.87
C ALA A 151 3.90 8.23 20.96
N HIS A 152 4.07 6.96 20.61
CA HIS A 152 5.30 6.19 20.84
C HIS A 152 5.96 5.69 19.55
N ALA A 153 5.20 5.54 18.47
CA ALA A 153 5.72 5.19 17.15
C ALA A 153 5.51 6.32 16.14
N ARG A 154 6.41 6.41 15.15
CA ARG A 154 6.35 7.43 14.09
C ARG A 154 5.47 6.98 12.94
N THR A 155 4.97 7.96 12.18
CA THR A 155 4.34 7.72 10.88
C THR A 155 5.31 6.98 9.95
N ALA A 156 4.82 5.96 9.25
CA ALA A 156 5.62 5.17 8.32
C ALA A 156 6.12 6.02 7.15
N LEU A 157 7.35 5.75 6.71
CA LEU A 157 7.94 6.37 5.52
C LEU A 157 8.33 5.28 4.52
N ALA A 158 8.13 5.55 3.24
CA ALA A 158 8.60 4.70 2.16
C ALA A 158 9.43 5.53 1.19
N PHE A 159 10.66 5.12 0.92
CA PHE A 159 11.47 5.69 -0.15
C PHE A 159 11.30 4.84 -1.39
N VAL A 160 10.90 5.46 -2.50
CA VAL A 160 10.56 4.76 -3.74
C VAL A 160 11.41 5.31 -4.85
N THR A 161 12.18 4.49 -5.55
CA THR A 161 12.85 4.90 -6.79
C THR A 161 12.59 3.94 -7.93
N LEU A 162 12.62 4.47 -9.15
CA LEU A 162 12.69 3.71 -10.39
C LEU A 162 14.09 3.90 -10.95
N ARG A 163 14.88 2.82 -10.91
CA ARG A 163 16.25 2.80 -11.44
C ARG A 163 16.23 2.83 -12.97
N SER A 164 17.37 3.17 -13.57
CA SER A 164 17.49 3.30 -15.03
C SER A 164 17.31 1.98 -15.79
N ASP A 165 17.51 0.86 -15.11
CA ASP A 165 17.20 -0.50 -15.58
C ASP A 165 15.70 -0.84 -15.52
N GLY A 166 14.86 0.06 -15.00
CA GLY A 166 13.43 -0.14 -14.84
C GLY A 166 13.03 -0.85 -13.54
N GLU A 167 13.99 -1.25 -12.69
CA GLU A 167 13.68 -1.87 -11.41
C GLU A 167 13.15 -0.83 -10.41
N ARG A 168 12.07 -1.18 -9.71
CA ARG A 168 11.57 -0.40 -8.58
C ARG A 168 12.26 -0.85 -7.30
N GLU A 169 12.83 0.10 -6.59
CA GLU A 169 13.40 -0.12 -5.27
C GLU A 169 12.53 0.60 -4.23
N PHE A 170 12.12 -0.16 -3.21
CA PHE A 170 11.35 0.34 -2.07
C PHE A 170 12.15 0.14 -0.80
N MET A 171 12.34 1.20 -0.03
CA MET A 171 12.93 1.14 1.31
C MET A 171 11.97 1.72 2.34
N PHE A 172 11.43 0.84 3.19
CA PHE A 172 10.43 1.22 4.20
C PHE A 172 11.09 1.49 5.56
N TYR A 173 10.81 2.66 6.13
CA TYR A 173 11.03 2.95 7.54
C TYR A 173 9.75 2.59 8.32
N ARG A 174 9.63 1.30 8.61
CA ARG A 174 8.46 0.65 9.21
C ARG A 174 8.91 -0.37 10.27
N ASN A 175 9.51 0.09 11.39
CA ASN A 175 10.08 -0.80 12.43
C ASN A 175 10.22 -0.18 13.85
N PRO A 176 9.17 -0.21 14.69
CA PRO A 176 7.76 -0.20 14.29
C PRO A 176 7.32 1.22 13.91
N SER A 177 6.47 1.34 12.91
CA SER A 177 5.68 2.57 12.67
C SER A 177 4.28 2.43 13.27
N ALA A 178 3.58 3.55 13.43
CA ALA A 178 2.29 3.61 14.11
C ALA A 178 1.21 2.70 13.51
N ASP A 179 1.18 2.53 12.18
CA ASP A 179 0.20 1.67 11.49
C ASP A 179 0.33 0.18 11.86
N MET A 180 1.52 -0.24 12.30
CA MET A 180 1.77 -1.60 12.80
C MET A 180 1.18 -1.86 14.18
N LEU A 181 0.83 -0.80 14.91
CA LEU A 181 0.46 -0.83 16.32
C LEU A 181 -1.03 -0.55 16.56
N LEU A 182 -1.86 -0.65 15.52
CA LEU A 182 -3.31 -0.63 15.70
C LEU A 182 -3.76 -1.92 16.41
N GLU A 183 -4.52 -1.79 17.48
CA GLU A 183 -5.04 -2.93 18.24
C GLU A 183 -6.54 -3.14 18.01
N GLU A 184 -7.02 -4.39 18.17
CA GLU A 184 -8.43 -4.74 18.02
C GLU A 184 -9.36 -3.88 18.90
N LYS A 185 -8.94 -3.59 20.14
CA LYS A 185 -9.71 -2.79 21.09
C LYS A 185 -9.87 -1.31 20.68
N GLU A 186 -9.07 -0.86 19.71
CA GLU A 186 -9.08 0.50 19.19
C GLU A 186 -9.99 0.65 17.95
N LEU A 187 -10.58 -0.44 17.46
CA LEU A 187 -11.44 -0.43 16.28
C LEU A 187 -12.78 0.25 16.54
N GLU A 188 -13.15 1.17 15.64
CA GLU A 188 -14.48 1.78 15.57
C GLU A 188 -15.49 0.80 14.92
N LEU A 189 -15.83 -0.28 15.62
CA LEU A 189 -16.66 -1.38 15.08
C LEU A 189 -18.03 -0.93 14.56
N ASP A 190 -18.65 0.06 15.18
CA ASP A 190 -19.95 0.57 14.74
C ASP A 190 -19.86 1.30 13.39
N LEU A 191 -18.71 1.91 13.10
CA LEU A 191 -18.47 2.56 11.81
C LEU A 191 -18.28 1.51 10.71
N ILE A 192 -17.59 0.40 11.02
CA ILE A 192 -17.40 -0.75 10.12
C ILE A 192 -18.76 -1.38 9.78
N ARG A 193 -19.59 -1.68 10.79
CA ARG A 193 -20.88 -2.37 10.61
C ARG A 193 -21.92 -1.57 9.82
N LYS A 194 -21.78 -0.25 9.75
CA LYS A 194 -22.69 0.64 9.01
C LYS A 194 -22.27 0.88 7.57
N ALA A 195 -21.07 0.46 7.18
CA ALA A 195 -20.59 0.61 5.81
C ALA A 195 -21.34 -0.31 4.84
N LYS A 196 -21.34 0.00 3.55
CA LYS A 196 -21.80 -0.95 2.51
C LYS A 196 -20.67 -1.86 2.05
N ILE A 197 -19.46 -1.33 1.99
CA ILE A 197 -18.25 -2.05 1.58
C ILE A 197 -17.14 -1.82 2.61
N PHE A 198 -16.40 -2.88 2.95
CA PHE A 198 -15.15 -2.83 3.71
C PHE A 198 -13.99 -3.21 2.79
N HIS A 199 -13.06 -2.28 2.56
CA HIS A 199 -11.91 -2.46 1.68
C HIS A 199 -10.59 -2.49 2.46
N HIS A 200 -9.71 -3.44 2.15
CA HIS A 200 -8.40 -3.56 2.78
C HIS A 200 -7.34 -4.15 1.84
N GLY A 201 -6.07 -3.98 2.20
CA GLY A 201 -4.93 -4.64 1.55
C GLY A 201 -4.18 -5.61 2.46
N SER A 202 -3.02 -6.13 2.03
CA SER A 202 -2.29 -7.18 2.76
C SER A 202 -1.27 -6.67 3.78
N ILE A 203 -0.84 -5.40 3.73
CA ILE A 203 0.25 -4.86 4.57
C ILE A 203 -0.08 -4.95 6.08
N SER A 204 -1.35 -4.81 6.43
CA SER A 204 -1.80 -4.91 7.82
C SER A 204 -1.82 -6.35 8.36
N LEU A 205 -1.61 -7.37 7.52
CA LEU A 205 -1.52 -8.78 7.91
C LEU A 205 -0.11 -9.22 8.33
N ILE A 206 0.89 -8.36 8.17
CA ILE A 206 2.30 -8.76 8.29
C ILE A 206 2.71 -8.96 9.75
N THR A 207 2.34 -8.04 10.64
CA THR A 207 2.84 -8.02 12.03
C THR A 207 1.72 -7.83 13.04
N GLU A 208 1.89 -8.43 14.22
CA GLU A 208 1.07 -8.12 15.39
C GLU A 208 1.47 -6.77 16.02
N PRO A 209 0.54 -6.04 16.67
CA PRO A 209 -0.88 -6.40 16.91
C PRO A 209 -1.83 -6.09 15.74
N CYS A 210 -1.38 -5.38 14.71
CA CYS A 210 -2.24 -4.93 13.61
C CYS A 210 -2.89 -6.08 12.84
N LYS A 211 -2.20 -7.22 12.67
CA LYS A 211 -2.78 -8.42 12.06
C LYS A 211 -4.05 -8.88 12.78
N THR A 212 -4.02 -8.99 14.11
CA THR A 212 -5.20 -9.35 14.90
C THR A 212 -6.32 -8.32 14.72
N ALA A 213 -6.00 -7.02 14.77
CA ALA A 213 -6.97 -5.94 14.56
C ALA A 213 -7.61 -6.01 13.16
N HIS A 214 -6.81 -6.26 12.11
CA HIS A 214 -7.28 -6.39 10.74
C HIS A 214 -8.26 -7.55 10.57
N ILE A 215 -7.92 -8.74 11.09
CA ILE A 215 -8.79 -9.91 11.04
C ILE A 215 -10.11 -9.63 11.79
N ALA A 216 -10.05 -8.99 12.95
CA ALA A 216 -11.24 -8.60 13.71
C ALA A 216 -12.13 -7.59 12.96
N ALA A 217 -11.52 -6.60 12.30
CA ALA A 217 -12.23 -5.61 11.47
C ALA A 217 -12.95 -6.28 10.29
N ALA A 218 -12.25 -7.13 9.53
CA ALA A 218 -12.84 -7.86 8.40
C ALA A 218 -13.96 -8.81 8.86
N LYS A 219 -13.78 -9.47 10.01
CA LYS A 219 -14.82 -10.31 10.62
C LYS A 219 -16.05 -9.48 11.00
N ALA A 220 -15.86 -8.32 11.64
CA ALA A 220 -16.97 -7.45 12.04
C ALA A 220 -17.78 -6.94 10.84
N ALA A 221 -17.11 -6.64 9.72
CA ALA A 221 -17.76 -6.29 8.46
C ALA A 221 -18.62 -7.44 7.93
N ARG A 222 -18.03 -8.65 7.81
CA ARG A 222 -18.73 -9.84 7.32
C ARG A 222 -19.94 -10.22 8.17
N ASP A 223 -19.79 -10.23 9.48
CA ASP A 223 -20.89 -10.58 10.41
C ASP A 223 -22.07 -9.59 10.31
N ALA A 224 -21.82 -8.36 9.85
CA ALA A 224 -22.83 -7.34 9.60
C ALA A 224 -23.40 -7.35 8.17
N GLY A 225 -22.96 -8.28 7.31
CA GLY A 225 -23.40 -8.36 5.91
C GLY A 225 -22.80 -7.29 5.00
N VAL A 226 -21.71 -6.64 5.43
CA VAL A 226 -20.94 -5.69 4.63
C VAL A 226 -20.15 -6.44 3.57
N LEU A 227 -20.15 -5.95 2.32
CA LEU A 227 -19.37 -6.53 1.23
C LEU A 227 -17.88 -6.33 1.50
N VAL A 228 -17.08 -7.40 1.46
CA VAL A 228 -15.63 -7.31 1.69
C VAL A 228 -14.88 -7.25 0.37
N SER A 229 -14.14 -6.16 0.18
CA SER A 229 -13.22 -5.95 -0.94
C SER A 229 -11.77 -6.11 -0.50
N TYR A 230 -10.99 -6.89 -1.24
CA TYR A 230 -9.59 -7.15 -0.95
C TYR A 230 -8.72 -6.86 -2.17
N ASP A 231 -7.73 -5.97 -2.02
CA ASP A 231 -6.62 -5.79 -2.97
C ASP A 231 -5.32 -6.09 -2.22
N PRO A 232 -4.74 -7.30 -2.34
CA PRO A 232 -3.52 -7.66 -1.64
C PRO A 232 -2.41 -6.61 -1.78
N ASN A 233 -2.30 -6.00 -2.97
CA ASN A 233 -1.38 -4.92 -3.29
C ASN A 233 0.03 -5.23 -2.78
N LEU A 234 0.58 -6.37 -3.24
CA LEU A 234 1.79 -6.98 -2.72
C LEU A 234 2.94 -5.98 -2.61
N ARG A 235 3.56 -5.94 -1.43
CA ARG A 235 4.83 -5.25 -1.16
C ARG A 235 5.84 -6.25 -0.62
N LEU A 236 6.40 -7.06 -1.52
CA LEU A 236 7.31 -8.15 -1.18
C LEU A 236 8.43 -7.75 -0.19
N PRO A 237 9.07 -6.56 -0.27
CA PRO A 237 10.10 -6.15 0.68
C PRO A 237 9.65 -6.00 2.14
N LEU A 238 8.34 -5.92 2.41
CA LEU A 238 7.81 -5.86 3.79
C LEU A 238 7.63 -7.26 4.42
N TRP A 239 7.70 -8.33 3.62
CA TRP A 239 7.54 -9.70 4.09
C TRP A 239 8.90 -10.35 4.32
N SER A 240 8.98 -11.28 5.27
CA SER A 240 10.21 -12.04 5.56
C SER A 240 10.64 -12.95 4.42
N SER A 241 9.69 -13.44 3.63
CA SER A 241 9.95 -14.25 2.44
C SER A 241 8.77 -14.19 1.46
N ALA A 242 8.98 -14.67 0.23
CA ALA A 242 7.91 -14.81 -0.75
C ALA A 242 6.85 -15.85 -0.34
N ASP A 243 7.26 -16.89 0.38
CA ASP A 243 6.33 -17.88 0.94
C ASP A 243 5.45 -17.24 2.02
N ASP A 244 6.04 -16.52 2.97
CA ASP A 244 5.30 -15.83 4.03
C ASP A 244 4.31 -14.79 3.46
N ALA A 245 4.70 -14.12 2.38
CA ALA A 245 3.82 -13.20 1.66
C ALA A 245 2.63 -13.92 1.03
N ARG A 246 2.84 -15.05 0.35
CA ARG A 246 1.74 -15.85 -0.20
C ARG A 246 0.83 -16.37 0.90
N ASP A 247 1.38 -16.98 1.94
CA ASP A 247 0.62 -17.54 3.05
C ASP A 247 -0.19 -16.45 3.78
N GLY A 248 0.44 -15.30 4.03
CA GLY A 248 -0.22 -14.14 4.62
C GLY A 248 -1.37 -13.62 3.76
N ILE A 249 -1.12 -13.41 2.46
CA ILE A 249 -2.16 -12.95 1.52
C ILE A 249 -3.32 -13.95 1.43
N LEU A 250 -3.01 -15.25 1.35
CA LEU A 250 -4.01 -16.30 1.18
C LEU A 250 -4.77 -16.64 2.47
N SER A 251 -4.22 -16.31 3.64
CA SER A 251 -4.82 -16.63 4.95
C SER A 251 -6.23 -16.07 5.17
N ILE A 252 -6.58 -14.99 4.47
CA ILE A 252 -7.92 -14.37 4.52
C ILE A 252 -8.62 -14.37 3.17
N TRP A 253 -8.08 -15.07 2.17
CA TRP A 253 -8.56 -15.01 0.78
C TRP A 253 -10.05 -15.33 0.65
N GLU A 254 -10.50 -16.39 1.32
CA GLU A 254 -11.89 -16.86 1.26
C GLU A 254 -12.89 -15.93 1.96
N THR A 255 -12.41 -14.90 2.66
CA THR A 255 -13.27 -13.94 3.35
C THR A 255 -13.74 -12.81 2.44
N ALA A 256 -13.10 -12.60 1.29
CA ALA A 256 -13.44 -11.52 0.37
C ALA A 256 -14.62 -11.87 -0.55
N ASP A 257 -15.47 -10.90 -0.81
CA ASP A 257 -16.53 -10.99 -1.83
C ASP A 257 -16.03 -10.49 -3.19
N VAL A 258 -15.15 -9.48 -3.19
CA VAL A 258 -14.56 -8.89 -4.38
C VAL A 258 -13.06 -8.83 -4.18
N ILE A 259 -12.31 -9.45 -5.09
CA ILE A 259 -10.85 -9.44 -5.08
C ILE A 259 -10.37 -8.71 -6.32
N LYS A 260 -9.39 -7.81 -6.14
CA LYS A 260 -8.61 -7.27 -7.25
C LYS A 260 -7.16 -7.67 -7.08
N ILE A 261 -6.53 -8.11 -8.15
CA ILE A 261 -5.10 -8.41 -8.26
C ILE A 261 -4.55 -7.92 -9.60
N SER A 262 -3.24 -7.79 -9.74
CA SER A 262 -2.58 -7.59 -11.03
C SER A 262 -2.21 -8.92 -11.71
N GLU A 263 -1.84 -8.86 -12.98
CA GLU A 263 -1.30 -10.03 -13.69
C GLU A 263 -0.01 -10.59 -13.05
N GLU A 264 0.84 -9.73 -12.49
CA GLU A 264 2.03 -10.13 -11.75
C GLU A 264 1.67 -10.83 -10.44
N GLU A 265 0.62 -10.36 -9.76
CA GLU A 265 0.11 -10.99 -8.54
C GLU A 265 -0.52 -12.36 -8.82
N VAL A 266 -1.17 -12.56 -9.98
CA VAL A 266 -1.64 -13.89 -10.40
C VAL A 266 -0.47 -14.86 -10.51
N SER A 267 0.59 -14.48 -11.24
CA SER A 267 1.81 -15.28 -11.38
C SER A 267 2.44 -15.57 -10.01
N PHE A 268 2.52 -14.56 -9.15
CA PHE A 268 3.09 -14.70 -7.81
C PHE A 268 2.32 -15.68 -6.93
N LEU A 269 0.99 -15.52 -6.84
CA LEU A 269 0.12 -16.32 -5.97
C LEU A 269 -0.01 -17.77 -6.46
N THR A 270 0.20 -18.01 -7.76
CA THR A 270 0.11 -19.35 -8.37
C THR A 270 1.45 -20.04 -8.55
N ASN A 271 2.52 -19.52 -7.94
CA ASN A 271 3.89 -20.05 -8.04
C ASN A 271 4.42 -20.13 -9.49
N GLY A 272 4.24 -19.05 -10.24
CA GLY A 272 4.73 -18.91 -11.62
C GLY A 272 3.76 -19.45 -12.68
N GLY A 273 2.48 -19.61 -12.36
CA GLY A 273 1.45 -19.92 -13.34
C GLY A 273 1.30 -18.79 -14.36
N ASP A 274 0.91 -19.14 -15.59
CA ASP A 274 0.63 -18.16 -16.65
C ASP A 274 -0.61 -17.34 -16.26
N PRO A 275 -0.49 -16.00 -16.11
CA PRO A 275 -1.62 -15.17 -15.72
C PRO A 275 -2.70 -15.09 -16.80
N TYR A 276 -2.41 -15.49 -18.05
CA TYR A 276 -3.37 -15.51 -19.15
C TYR A 276 -4.05 -16.88 -19.34
N ASP A 277 -3.68 -17.90 -18.57
CA ASP A 277 -4.37 -19.19 -18.55
C ASP A 277 -5.56 -19.16 -17.58
N ASP A 278 -6.78 -19.27 -18.12
CA ASP A 278 -8.02 -19.36 -17.36
C ASP A 278 -8.01 -20.49 -16.31
N ALA A 279 -7.34 -21.61 -16.58
CA ALA A 279 -7.24 -22.72 -15.64
C ALA A 279 -6.33 -22.37 -14.44
N VAL A 280 -5.34 -21.49 -14.64
CA VAL A 280 -4.52 -20.93 -13.56
C VAL A 280 -5.34 -19.94 -12.74
N VAL A 281 -6.00 -18.99 -13.40
CA VAL A 281 -6.81 -17.95 -12.74
C VAL A 281 -7.95 -18.57 -11.93
N LYS A 282 -8.64 -19.59 -12.45
CA LYS A 282 -9.76 -20.25 -11.76
C LYS A 282 -9.37 -20.89 -10.43
N LYS A 283 -8.09 -21.18 -10.17
CA LYS A 283 -7.61 -21.67 -8.86
C LYS A 283 -7.70 -20.61 -7.76
N LEU A 284 -7.73 -19.33 -8.14
CA LEU A 284 -7.85 -18.20 -7.22
C LEU A 284 -9.31 -17.86 -6.89
N ILE A 285 -10.28 -18.53 -7.52
CA ILE A 285 -11.71 -18.31 -7.30
C ILE A 285 -12.19 -19.29 -6.22
N HIS A 286 -12.65 -18.76 -5.08
CA HIS A 286 -13.28 -19.55 -4.03
C HIS A 286 -14.81 -19.53 -4.16
N PRO A 287 -15.55 -20.49 -3.56
CA PRO A 287 -16.99 -20.65 -3.78
C PRO A 287 -17.86 -19.44 -3.40
N ASN A 288 -17.39 -18.58 -2.51
CA ASN A 288 -18.12 -17.40 -2.05
C ASN A 288 -17.74 -16.12 -2.79
N LEU A 289 -16.71 -16.16 -3.64
CA LEU A 289 -16.27 -15.00 -4.40
C LEU A 289 -17.36 -14.55 -5.37
N LYS A 290 -17.67 -13.25 -5.35
CA LYS A 290 -18.65 -12.65 -6.27
C LYS A 290 -17.96 -12.10 -7.51
N LEU A 291 -16.76 -11.54 -7.35
CA LEU A 291 -16.02 -10.93 -8.46
C LEU A 291 -14.51 -10.98 -8.22
N LEU A 292 -13.77 -11.56 -9.18
CA LEU A 292 -12.33 -11.43 -9.30
C LEU A 292 -12.01 -10.45 -10.43
N LEU A 293 -11.16 -9.47 -10.15
CA LEU A 293 -10.66 -8.49 -11.11
C LEU A 293 -9.16 -8.66 -11.26
N ILE A 294 -8.70 -8.74 -12.52
CA ILE A 294 -7.27 -8.78 -12.87
C ILE A 294 -6.96 -7.53 -13.69
N THR A 295 -6.14 -6.62 -13.15
CA THR A 295 -5.70 -5.42 -13.87
C THR A 295 -4.47 -5.72 -14.73
N GLU A 296 -4.45 -5.21 -15.96
CA GLU A 296 -3.45 -5.49 -17.02
C GLU A 296 -2.83 -4.19 -17.55
N GLY A 297 -2.54 -3.27 -16.64
CA GLY A 297 -1.99 -1.95 -16.95
C GLY A 297 -2.76 -1.23 -18.07
N PRO A 298 -2.10 -0.83 -19.17
CA PRO A 298 -2.74 -0.08 -20.24
C PRO A 298 -3.73 -0.91 -21.07
N ASP A 299 -3.81 -2.23 -20.90
CA ASP A 299 -4.75 -3.10 -21.62
C ASP A 299 -6.09 -3.27 -20.90
N GLY A 300 -6.24 -2.66 -19.71
CA GLY A 300 -7.47 -2.60 -18.95
C GLY A 300 -7.57 -3.67 -17.88
N CYS A 301 -8.66 -4.43 -17.88
CA CYS A 301 -8.88 -5.46 -16.88
C CYS A 301 -9.66 -6.68 -17.42
N ARG A 302 -9.40 -7.84 -16.83
CA ARG A 302 -10.27 -9.02 -16.90
C ARG A 302 -11.13 -9.13 -15.65
N TYR A 303 -12.30 -9.71 -15.80
CA TYR A 303 -13.23 -9.97 -14.70
C TYR A 303 -13.73 -11.41 -14.76
N TYR A 304 -13.96 -12.01 -13.60
CA TYR A 304 -14.51 -13.34 -13.44
C TYR A 304 -15.52 -13.35 -12.30
N SER A 305 -16.73 -13.82 -12.56
CA SER A 305 -17.72 -14.15 -11.55
C SER A 305 -18.15 -15.62 -11.72
N LYS A 306 -19.19 -16.03 -10.99
CA LYS A 306 -19.80 -17.35 -11.18
C LYS A 306 -20.52 -17.47 -12.53
N GLU A 307 -21.03 -16.37 -13.07
CA GLU A 307 -21.93 -16.37 -14.22
C GLU A 307 -21.27 -15.83 -15.49
N PHE A 308 -20.35 -14.89 -15.34
CA PHE A 308 -19.74 -14.18 -16.46
C PHE A 308 -18.22 -14.06 -16.28
N SER A 309 -17.52 -13.99 -17.40
CA SER A 309 -16.09 -13.69 -17.45
C SER A 309 -15.76 -12.97 -18.74
N GLY A 310 -14.87 -12.00 -18.70
CA GLY A 310 -14.50 -11.27 -19.91
C GLY A 310 -13.40 -10.25 -19.68
N LYS A 311 -13.21 -9.40 -20.68
CA LYS A 311 -12.24 -8.31 -20.69
C LYS A 311 -12.91 -6.97 -21.00
N VAL A 312 -12.40 -5.91 -20.37
CA VAL A 312 -12.73 -4.51 -20.64
C VAL A 312 -11.43 -3.77 -20.92
N SER A 313 -11.32 -3.21 -22.12
CA SER A 313 -10.12 -2.48 -22.56
C SER A 313 -9.87 -1.24 -21.70
N GLY A 314 -8.59 -0.93 -21.50
CA GLY A 314 -8.13 0.28 -20.83
C GLY A 314 -8.20 1.52 -21.73
N LEU A 315 -8.00 2.69 -21.11
CA LEU A 315 -7.79 3.94 -21.83
C LEU A 315 -6.29 4.16 -22.02
N LYS A 316 -5.83 4.31 -23.27
CA LYS A 316 -4.43 4.60 -23.56
C LYS A 316 -4.13 6.07 -23.26
N VAL A 317 -3.15 6.29 -22.39
CA VAL A 317 -2.66 7.63 -21.98
C VAL A 317 -1.14 7.64 -21.94
N SER A 318 -0.54 8.82 -21.92
CA SER A 318 0.89 8.96 -21.65
C SER A 318 1.12 8.96 -20.13
N ALA A 319 1.72 7.89 -19.62
CA ALA A 319 1.98 7.75 -18.19
C ALA A 319 3.17 8.60 -17.73
N VAL A 320 2.96 9.40 -16.69
CA VAL A 320 3.98 10.19 -15.99
C VAL A 320 4.44 9.46 -14.72
N ASP A 321 3.50 8.92 -13.94
CA ASP A 321 3.75 8.17 -12.72
C ASP A 321 2.64 7.15 -12.52
N THR A 322 2.97 5.86 -12.45
CA THR A 322 1.96 4.80 -12.30
C THR A 322 1.47 4.59 -10.86
N THR A 323 2.02 5.34 -9.90
CA THR A 323 1.70 5.19 -8.48
C THR A 323 0.23 5.50 -8.23
N GLY A 324 -0.49 4.59 -7.57
CA GLY A 324 -1.92 4.76 -7.26
C GLY A 324 -2.88 4.38 -8.39
N ALA A 325 -2.41 3.93 -9.56
CA ALA A 325 -3.30 3.53 -10.67
C ALA A 325 -4.26 2.39 -10.28
N GLY A 326 -3.73 1.37 -9.59
CA GLY A 326 -4.53 0.26 -9.07
C GLY A 326 -5.52 0.72 -8.01
N ASP A 327 -5.10 1.59 -7.10
CA ASP A 327 -5.95 2.14 -6.04
C ASP A 327 -7.09 2.99 -6.64
N ALA A 328 -6.81 3.76 -7.69
CA ALA A 328 -7.80 4.54 -8.43
C ALA A 328 -8.79 3.65 -9.19
N PHE A 329 -8.32 2.55 -9.79
CA PHE A 329 -9.20 1.54 -10.37
C PHE A 329 -10.14 0.95 -9.32
N VAL A 330 -9.59 0.56 -8.15
CA VAL A 330 -10.38 0.06 -7.02
C VAL A 330 -11.40 1.10 -6.54
N ALA A 331 -10.99 2.34 -6.34
CA ALA A 331 -11.90 3.44 -6.00
C ALA A 331 -13.03 3.58 -7.02
N GLY A 332 -12.70 3.50 -8.31
CA GLY A 332 -13.65 3.53 -9.41
C GLY A 332 -14.71 2.43 -9.30
N ILE A 333 -14.31 1.15 -9.25
CA ILE A 333 -15.27 0.04 -9.20
C ILE A 333 -16.06 0.01 -7.89
N LEU A 334 -15.43 0.29 -6.75
CA LEU A 334 -16.11 0.32 -5.45
C LEU A 334 -17.11 1.47 -5.34
N SER A 335 -16.83 2.62 -5.97
CA SER A 335 -17.79 3.73 -6.02
C SER A 335 -19.08 3.37 -6.76
N GLN A 336 -18.97 2.58 -7.83
CA GLN A 336 -20.11 2.10 -8.61
C GLN A 336 -20.89 1.03 -7.83
N LEU A 337 -20.18 0.03 -7.28
CA LEU A 337 -20.80 -1.04 -6.47
C LEU A 337 -21.51 -0.50 -5.24
N ALA A 338 -20.93 0.50 -4.55
CA ALA A 338 -21.56 1.05 -3.35
C ALA A 338 -22.87 1.83 -3.65
N THR A 339 -23.07 2.20 -4.93
CA THR A 339 -24.32 2.77 -5.42
C THR A 339 -25.34 1.68 -5.73
N ASP A 340 -24.91 0.62 -6.43
CA ASP A 340 -25.78 -0.49 -6.82
C ASP A 340 -25.02 -1.83 -6.86
N PHE A 341 -25.38 -2.77 -5.98
CA PHE A 341 -24.82 -4.12 -5.99
C PHE A 341 -25.41 -5.03 -7.08
N SER A 342 -26.51 -4.64 -7.73
CA SER A 342 -27.10 -5.41 -8.83
C SER A 342 -26.16 -5.49 -10.04
N LEU A 343 -25.14 -4.62 -10.11
CA LEU A 343 -24.07 -4.69 -11.10
C LEU A 343 -23.35 -6.05 -11.08
N LEU A 344 -23.34 -6.75 -9.94
CA LEU A 344 -22.74 -8.08 -9.83
C LEU A 344 -23.58 -9.19 -10.48
N GLN A 345 -24.80 -8.88 -10.94
CA GLN A 345 -25.71 -9.82 -11.62
C GLN A 345 -26.05 -9.38 -13.05
N ASP A 346 -25.48 -8.28 -13.53
CA ASP A 346 -25.75 -7.71 -14.85
C ASP A 346 -24.42 -7.42 -15.54
N GLU A 347 -24.04 -8.28 -16.49
CA GLU A 347 -22.73 -8.21 -17.15
C GLU A 347 -22.53 -6.91 -17.93
N ASP A 348 -23.56 -6.42 -18.64
CA ASP A 348 -23.43 -5.21 -19.45
C ASP A 348 -23.18 -3.99 -18.56
N ARG A 349 -23.95 -3.85 -17.47
CA ARG A 349 -23.76 -2.77 -16.51
C ARG A 349 -22.45 -2.91 -15.72
N LEU A 350 -22.02 -4.14 -15.42
CA LEU A 350 -20.71 -4.37 -14.82
C LEU A 350 -19.58 -3.89 -15.74
N ARG A 351 -19.67 -4.21 -17.05
CA ARG A 351 -18.68 -3.79 -18.04
C ARG A 351 -18.59 -2.28 -18.13
N GLU A 352 -19.71 -1.56 -18.01
CA GLU A 352 -19.72 -0.09 -17.92
C GLU A 352 -19.02 0.42 -16.65
N ALA A 353 -19.30 -0.18 -15.48
CA ALA A 353 -18.63 0.15 -14.24
C ALA A 353 -17.11 -0.11 -14.29
N LEU A 354 -16.70 -1.18 -14.97
CA LEU A 354 -15.29 -1.51 -15.19
C LEU A 354 -14.61 -0.56 -16.18
N LYS A 355 -15.31 -0.07 -17.22
CA LYS A 355 -14.81 1.02 -18.08
C LYS A 355 -14.54 2.27 -17.26
N PHE A 356 -15.47 2.64 -16.37
CA PHE A 356 -15.30 3.77 -15.45
C PHE A 356 -14.06 3.58 -14.56
N ALA A 357 -13.87 2.38 -13.98
CA ALA A 357 -12.70 2.05 -13.18
C ALA A 357 -11.37 2.12 -13.97
N ASN A 358 -11.35 1.59 -15.19
CA ASN A 358 -10.18 1.70 -16.09
C ASN A 358 -9.82 3.14 -16.38
N VAL A 359 -10.80 4.02 -16.61
CA VAL A 359 -10.56 5.45 -16.83
C VAL A 359 -10.03 6.12 -15.56
N CYS A 360 -10.51 5.75 -14.38
CA CYS A 360 -9.95 6.25 -13.11
C CYS A 360 -8.45 5.94 -12.99
N GLY A 361 -8.07 4.68 -13.26
CA GLY A 361 -6.67 4.26 -13.28
C GLY A 361 -5.85 4.99 -14.32
N ALA A 362 -6.37 5.13 -15.55
CA ALA A 362 -5.68 5.81 -16.64
C ALA A 362 -5.45 7.30 -16.37
N LEU A 363 -6.45 8.04 -15.87
CA LEU A 363 -6.27 9.46 -15.55
C LEU A 363 -5.26 9.66 -14.41
N THR A 364 -5.26 8.79 -13.40
CA THR A 364 -4.33 8.87 -12.28
C THR A 364 -2.87 8.82 -12.72
N VAL A 365 -2.54 8.05 -13.78
CA VAL A 365 -1.13 7.94 -14.19
C VAL A 365 -0.60 9.16 -14.96
N THR A 366 -1.45 10.14 -15.27
CA THR A 366 -1.08 11.33 -16.05
C THR A 366 -0.42 12.43 -15.21
N GLU A 367 -0.47 12.32 -13.88
CA GLU A 367 0.14 13.26 -12.94
C GLU A 367 1.02 12.52 -11.93
N ARG A 368 1.84 13.26 -11.16
CA ARG A 368 2.79 12.67 -10.19
C ARG A 368 2.15 12.48 -8.82
N GLY A 369 2.40 11.32 -8.21
CA GLY A 369 1.92 10.94 -6.88
C GLY A 369 0.46 10.50 -6.86
N ALA A 370 0.12 9.53 -6.01
CA ALA A 370 -1.21 8.92 -5.98
C ALA A 370 -2.33 9.92 -5.65
N ILE A 371 -2.46 10.34 -4.39
CA ILE A 371 -3.56 11.21 -3.94
C ILE A 371 -3.71 12.51 -4.76
N PRO A 372 -2.62 13.24 -5.10
CA PRO A 372 -2.73 14.42 -5.95
C PRO A 372 -3.40 14.14 -7.30
N ALA A 373 -3.05 13.02 -7.93
CA ALA A 373 -3.46 12.65 -9.29
C ALA A 373 -4.84 11.96 -9.39
N LEU A 374 -5.45 11.56 -8.27
CA LEU A 374 -6.75 10.88 -8.28
C LEU A 374 -7.82 11.76 -8.95
N PRO A 375 -8.55 11.27 -9.97
CA PRO A 375 -9.48 12.08 -10.73
C PRO A 375 -10.78 12.36 -9.96
N THR A 376 -11.43 13.45 -10.32
CA THR A 376 -12.82 13.73 -9.96
C THR A 376 -13.79 12.96 -10.86
N ARG A 377 -15.04 12.82 -10.41
CA ARG A 377 -16.09 12.18 -11.23
C ARG A 377 -16.27 12.86 -12.59
N GLU A 378 -16.25 14.18 -12.63
CA GLU A 378 -16.41 14.99 -13.85
C GLU A 378 -15.32 14.65 -14.87
N GLN A 379 -14.05 14.66 -14.46
CA GLN A 379 -12.92 14.30 -15.32
C GLN A 379 -13.05 12.88 -15.90
N VAL A 380 -13.55 11.91 -15.12
CA VAL A 380 -13.78 10.54 -15.60
C VAL A 380 -14.89 10.50 -16.65
N LEU A 381 -16.00 11.21 -16.43
CA LEU A 381 -17.13 11.26 -17.37
C LEU A 381 -16.76 11.98 -18.68
N ASP A 382 -15.98 13.06 -18.60
CA ASP A 382 -15.46 13.78 -19.77
C ASP A 382 -14.52 12.91 -20.60
N ALA A 383 -13.65 12.15 -19.95
CA ALA A 383 -12.76 11.20 -20.62
C ALA A 383 -13.55 10.05 -21.28
N LEU A 384 -14.60 9.53 -20.63
CA LEU A 384 -15.46 8.50 -21.21
C LEU A 384 -16.21 9.00 -22.45
N THR A 385 -16.68 10.25 -22.44
CA THR A 385 -17.39 10.86 -23.57
C THR A 385 -16.45 11.11 -24.75
N SER A 386 -15.23 11.56 -24.47
CA SER A 386 -14.20 11.85 -25.47
C SER A 386 -13.68 10.60 -26.20
N VAL A 387 -13.87 9.41 -25.62
CA VAL A 387 -13.51 8.11 -26.22
C VAL A 387 -14.65 7.53 -27.08
N ALA A 388 -15.89 7.96 -26.81
CA ALA A 388 -17.07 7.53 -27.55
C ALA A 388 -17.34 8.36 -28.82
N ALA A 389 -16.75 9.57 -28.90
CA ALA A 389 -16.73 10.43 -30.08
C ALA A 389 -15.57 10.06 -31.01
#